data_AF-A0A841TJC6-F1
#
_entry.id   AF-A0A841TJC6-F1
#
_cell.length_a   1.000
_cell.length_b   1.000
_cell.length_c   1.000
_cell.angle_alpha   90.00
_cell.angle_beta   90.00
_cell.angle_gamma   90.00
#
_symmetry.space_group_name_H-M   'P 1'
#
loop_
_entity.id
_entity.type
_entity.pdbx_description
1 polymer ?
#
loop_
_entity_poly.entity_id
_entity_poly.type
_entity_poly.pdbx_seq_one_letter_code
_entity_poly.pdbx_strand_id
1 'polypeptide(L)'
;MLAAFVLLAGCTLTGGSATPATGELKDGQVEWAFTQADQHPEQRLTAIIDGANETLDIAVYSLTYPDIVQAIKNAAQRGVKVRLITDRIQASGKSQKEALKLLGSAGIPLKINTHSGLMHLKMTVADGQVATTGSFNYSKAASTANDEVFVVFHDEGIARSFEEQFEAMWNDDSRFETLQASIAMPEASDSEKSGAEDAKEQQEQGEEAAALASCPNPQIKGNINAKGDKIYHVPGGAQYEATKPEAMFCTEDEAVSAGYRKAGS
;
A
#
# COMPACT_ATOMS: atom_id res chain seq x y z
N MET A 1 -8.03 64.26 -22.38
CA MET A 1 -7.35 63.28 -21.52
C MET A 1 -8.35 62.21 -21.15
N LEU A 2 -8.38 61.09 -21.89
CA LEU A 2 -9.24 59.93 -21.58
C LEU A 2 -8.44 59.01 -20.66
N ALA A 3 -8.92 58.76 -19.44
CA ALA A 3 -8.32 57.80 -18.52
C ALA A 3 -8.90 56.40 -18.80
N ALA A 4 -8.04 55.48 -19.25
CA ALA A 4 -8.38 54.07 -19.40
C ALA A 4 -8.22 53.36 -18.05
N PHE A 5 -9.31 52.81 -17.51
CA PHE A 5 -9.27 51.90 -16.36
C PHE A 5 -9.00 50.49 -16.88
N VAL A 6 -7.83 49.96 -16.55
CA VAL A 6 -7.48 48.54 -16.75
C VAL A 6 -8.00 47.77 -15.53
N LEU A 7 -9.01 46.91 -15.73
CA LEU A 7 -9.42 45.92 -14.75
C LEU A 7 -8.47 44.72 -14.83
N LEU A 8 -7.59 44.56 -13.84
CA LEU A 8 -6.92 43.29 -13.60
C LEU A 8 -7.89 42.34 -12.90
N ALA A 9 -8.30 41.27 -13.61
CA ALA A 9 -8.95 40.12 -13.00
C ALA A 9 -7.88 39.29 -12.26
N GLY A 10 -7.81 39.43 -10.94
CA GLY A 10 -7.01 38.56 -10.10
C GLY A 10 -7.70 37.21 -9.95
N CYS A 11 -7.18 36.17 -10.60
CA CYS A 11 -7.49 34.79 -10.23
C CYS A 11 -6.80 34.48 -8.90
N THR A 12 -7.52 34.58 -7.80
CA THR A 12 -7.11 33.97 -6.54
C THR A 12 -7.28 32.46 -6.66
N LEU A 13 -6.18 31.75 -6.87
CA LEU A 13 -6.10 30.31 -6.61
C LEU A 13 -6.21 30.12 -5.09
N THR A 14 -7.41 29.89 -4.59
CA THR A 14 -7.59 29.39 -3.22
C THR A 14 -7.12 27.94 -3.20
N GLY A 15 -5.88 27.72 -2.79
CA GLY A 15 -5.42 26.41 -2.35
C GLY A 15 -6.24 26.01 -1.13
N GLY A 16 -7.30 25.24 -1.36
CA GLY A 16 -8.11 24.68 -0.29
C GLY A 16 -7.31 23.61 0.41
N SER A 17 -6.76 23.92 1.59
CA SER A 17 -6.30 22.89 2.51
C SER A 17 -7.52 22.07 2.92
N ALA A 18 -7.60 20.81 2.46
CA ALA A 18 -8.63 19.88 2.90
C ALA A 18 -8.58 19.80 4.43
N THR A 19 -9.61 20.32 5.09
CA THR A 19 -9.75 20.24 6.54
C THR A 19 -10.20 18.82 6.86
N PRO A 20 -9.60 18.13 7.85
CA PRO A 20 -10.07 16.80 8.24
C PRO A 20 -11.55 16.86 8.61
N ALA A 21 -12.35 15.99 7.99
CA ALA A 21 -13.77 15.86 8.30
C ALA A 21 -13.94 15.37 9.75
N THR A 22 -14.87 15.98 10.49
CA THR A 22 -15.22 15.56 11.86
C THR A 22 -16.73 15.36 11.93
N GLY A 23 -17.16 14.23 12.48
CA GLY A 23 -18.56 13.86 12.63
C GLY A 23 -18.76 13.00 13.87
N GLU A 24 -19.94 13.07 14.47
CA GLU A 24 -20.34 12.20 15.58
C GLU A 24 -20.95 10.92 15.01
N LEU A 25 -20.43 9.76 15.43
CA LEU A 25 -20.90 8.45 14.98
C LEU A 25 -21.91 7.89 16.00
N LYS A 26 -23.02 7.38 15.49
CA LYS A 26 -24.02 6.68 16.29
C LYS A 26 -23.58 5.24 16.56
N ASP A 27 -24.15 4.66 17.61
CA ASP A 27 -23.93 3.25 17.91
C ASP A 27 -24.33 2.36 16.73
N GLY A 28 -23.49 1.36 16.43
CA GLY A 28 -23.65 0.48 15.27
C GLY A 28 -23.22 1.05 13.90
N GLN A 29 -22.72 2.29 13.82
CA GLN A 29 -22.14 2.83 12.58
C GLN A 29 -20.65 2.52 12.41
N VAL A 30 -20.00 1.94 13.42
CA VAL A 30 -18.59 1.56 13.37
C VAL A 30 -18.42 0.14 13.86
N GLU A 31 -17.74 -0.68 13.07
CA GLU A 31 -17.28 -2.00 13.48
C GLU A 31 -15.77 -2.07 13.43
N TRP A 32 -15.18 -2.99 14.19
CA TRP A 32 -13.77 -3.32 14.07
C TRP A 32 -13.54 -4.82 14.27
N ALA A 33 -12.45 -5.31 13.72
CA ALA A 33 -11.99 -6.68 13.86
C ALA A 33 -10.46 -6.73 13.97
N PHE A 34 -9.98 -7.61 14.84
CA PHE A 34 -8.58 -7.91 15.05
C PHE A 34 -8.26 -9.35 14.64
N THR A 35 -7.16 -9.53 13.92
CA THR A 35 -6.77 -10.83 13.32
C THR A 35 -6.38 -11.87 14.38
N GLN A 36 -5.73 -11.46 15.47
CA GLN A 36 -5.34 -12.34 16.58
C GLN A 36 -6.43 -12.47 17.67
N ALA A 37 -7.66 -12.08 17.36
CA ALA A 37 -8.80 -12.14 18.29
C ALA A 37 -9.96 -13.02 17.79
N ASP A 38 -9.75 -13.86 16.78
CA ASP A 38 -10.79 -14.73 16.17
C ASP A 38 -11.97 -13.93 15.54
N GLN A 39 -11.68 -12.72 15.01
CA GLN A 39 -12.70 -11.79 14.49
C GLN A 39 -12.76 -11.70 12.96
N HIS A 40 -11.88 -12.43 12.26
CA HIS A 40 -11.89 -12.66 10.82
C HIS A 40 -12.10 -11.41 9.93
N PRO A 41 -11.18 -10.42 9.93
CA PRO A 41 -11.26 -9.27 9.03
C PRO A 41 -11.43 -9.61 7.55
N GLU A 42 -10.80 -10.70 7.08
CA GLU A 42 -10.91 -11.17 5.70
C GLU A 42 -12.36 -11.53 5.32
N GLN A 43 -13.10 -12.17 6.23
CA GLN A 43 -14.49 -12.55 5.99
C GLN A 43 -15.39 -11.33 5.96
N ARG A 44 -15.14 -10.36 6.85
CA ARG A 44 -15.89 -9.10 6.90
C ARG A 44 -15.67 -8.27 5.65
N LEU A 45 -14.43 -8.12 5.20
CA LEU A 45 -14.12 -7.43 3.96
C LEU A 45 -14.76 -8.10 2.76
N THR A 46 -14.69 -9.44 2.65
CA THR A 46 -15.37 -10.19 1.58
C THR A 46 -16.89 -9.95 1.61
N ALA A 47 -17.53 -9.96 2.78
CA ALA A 47 -18.96 -9.68 2.90
C ALA A 47 -19.33 -8.26 2.42
N ILE A 48 -18.49 -7.26 2.68
CA ILE A 48 -18.68 -5.89 2.19
C ILE A 48 -18.56 -5.85 0.66
N ILE A 49 -17.54 -6.50 0.09
CA ILE A 49 -17.33 -6.57 -1.35
C ILE A 49 -18.49 -7.32 -2.05
N ASP A 50 -18.97 -8.40 -1.45
CA ASP A 50 -20.10 -9.16 -1.97
C ASP A 50 -21.43 -8.41 -1.85
N GLY A 51 -21.57 -7.54 -0.86
CA GLY A 51 -22.73 -6.68 -0.66
C GLY A 51 -22.80 -5.45 -1.57
N ALA A 52 -21.69 -5.05 -2.22
CA ALA A 52 -21.65 -3.88 -3.10
C ALA A 52 -22.49 -4.09 -4.38
N ASN A 53 -23.22 -3.04 -4.79
CA ASN A 53 -24.21 -3.08 -5.88
C ASN A 53 -23.89 -2.13 -7.05
N GLU A 54 -23.25 -0.99 -6.80
CA GLU A 54 -23.05 0.07 -7.78
C GLU A 54 -21.56 0.41 -7.98
N THR A 55 -20.83 0.68 -6.90
CA THR A 55 -19.42 1.12 -6.95
C THR A 55 -18.57 0.42 -5.91
N LEU A 56 -17.30 0.18 -6.26
CA LEU A 56 -16.31 -0.39 -5.36
C LEU A 56 -14.93 0.19 -5.67
N ASP A 57 -14.46 1.08 -4.80
CA ASP A 57 -13.17 1.73 -4.92
C ASP A 57 -12.18 1.17 -3.89
N ILE A 58 -11.03 0.69 -4.37
CA ILE A 58 -10.05 0.00 -3.53
C ILE A 58 -8.69 0.67 -3.67
N ALA A 59 -8.13 1.15 -2.56
CA ALA A 59 -6.73 1.56 -2.49
C ALA A 59 -6.02 0.72 -1.42
N VAL A 60 -5.25 -0.26 -1.85
CA VAL A 60 -4.57 -1.22 -0.95
C VAL A 60 -3.10 -1.40 -1.29
N TYR A 61 -2.24 -1.35 -0.29
CA TYR A 61 -0.79 -1.55 -0.44
C TYR A 61 -0.46 -2.95 -0.96
N SER A 62 -0.93 -4.00 -0.29
CA SER A 62 -0.72 -5.40 -0.69
C SER A 62 -2.04 -6.14 -0.90
N LEU A 63 -2.16 -6.83 -2.03
CA LEU A 63 -3.31 -7.63 -2.44
C LEU A 63 -2.85 -8.98 -2.99
N THR A 64 -2.93 -10.01 -2.15
CA THR A 64 -2.49 -11.38 -2.47
C THR A 64 -3.42 -12.47 -1.94
N TYR A 65 -4.44 -12.13 -1.14
CA TYR A 65 -5.39 -13.09 -0.59
C TYR A 65 -6.38 -13.58 -1.65
N PRO A 66 -6.40 -14.88 -2.00
CA PRO A 66 -7.18 -15.39 -3.13
C PRO A 66 -8.68 -15.11 -3.04
N ASP A 67 -9.30 -15.30 -1.87
CA ASP A 67 -10.75 -15.12 -1.73
C ASP A 67 -11.17 -13.65 -1.88
N ILE A 68 -10.34 -12.71 -1.40
CA ILE A 68 -10.58 -11.28 -1.59
C ILE A 68 -10.46 -10.92 -3.07
N VAL A 69 -9.42 -11.42 -3.76
CA VAL A 69 -9.26 -11.22 -5.22
C VAL A 69 -10.47 -11.77 -5.99
N GLN A 70 -10.97 -12.94 -5.59
CA GLN A 70 -12.14 -13.55 -6.21
C GLN A 70 -13.42 -12.76 -5.92
N ALA A 71 -13.60 -12.24 -4.70
CA ALA A 71 -14.75 -11.39 -4.35
C ALA A 71 -14.77 -10.11 -5.19
N ILE A 72 -13.62 -9.44 -5.36
CA ILE A 72 -13.50 -8.23 -6.19
C ILE A 72 -13.86 -8.54 -7.64
N LYS A 73 -13.34 -9.65 -8.18
CA LYS A 73 -13.68 -10.12 -9.53
C LYS A 73 -15.18 -10.42 -9.67
N ASN A 74 -15.79 -11.06 -8.68
CA ASN A 74 -17.22 -11.34 -8.67
C ASN A 74 -18.04 -10.04 -8.67
N ALA A 75 -17.64 -9.02 -7.90
CA ALA A 75 -18.30 -7.72 -7.90
C ALA A 75 -18.32 -7.09 -9.30
N ALA A 76 -17.17 -7.07 -9.98
CA ALA A 76 -17.10 -6.60 -11.37
C ALA A 76 -18.01 -7.41 -12.32
N GLN A 77 -18.07 -8.73 -12.16
CA GLN A 77 -18.94 -9.61 -12.95
C GLN A 77 -20.43 -9.36 -12.68
N ARG A 78 -20.81 -8.93 -11.47
CA ARG A 78 -22.19 -8.51 -11.14
C ARG A 78 -22.55 -7.16 -11.77
N GLY A 79 -21.59 -6.43 -12.34
CA GLY A 79 -21.79 -5.11 -12.94
C GLY A 79 -21.43 -3.93 -12.03
N VAL A 80 -20.85 -4.20 -10.85
CA VAL A 80 -20.32 -3.16 -9.96
C VAL A 80 -19.16 -2.44 -10.65
N LYS A 81 -19.12 -1.11 -10.58
CA LYS A 81 -18.00 -0.32 -11.10
C LYS A 81 -16.82 -0.40 -10.13
N VAL A 82 -15.91 -1.33 -10.41
CA VAL A 82 -14.72 -1.55 -9.58
C VAL A 82 -13.54 -0.71 -10.10
N ARG A 83 -12.81 -0.04 -9.20
CA ARG A 83 -11.54 0.63 -9.49
C ARG A 83 -10.50 0.28 -8.43
N LEU A 84 -9.24 0.12 -8.81
CA LEU A 84 -8.19 -0.26 -7.87
C LEU A 84 -6.89 0.55 -8.05
N ILE A 85 -6.37 1.08 -6.94
CA ILE A 85 -5.04 1.67 -6.83
C ILE A 85 -4.18 0.76 -5.93
N THR A 86 -2.95 0.46 -6.34
CA THR A 86 -2.00 -0.34 -5.55
C THR A 86 -0.59 0.25 -5.55
N ASP A 87 0.29 -0.22 -4.67
CA ASP A 87 1.69 0.18 -4.68
C ASP A 87 2.50 -0.49 -5.81
N ARG A 88 3.39 0.27 -6.47
CA ARG A 88 4.21 -0.17 -7.60
C ARG A 88 5.21 -1.27 -7.25
N ILE A 89 5.79 -1.22 -6.04
CA ILE A 89 6.78 -2.21 -5.59
C ILE A 89 6.04 -3.51 -5.32
N GLN A 90 4.93 -3.44 -4.58
CA GLN A 90 4.07 -4.59 -4.33
C GLN A 90 3.52 -5.20 -5.62
N ALA A 91 3.08 -4.37 -6.58
CA ALA A 91 2.61 -4.81 -7.90
C ALA A 91 3.66 -5.57 -8.73
N SER A 92 4.95 -5.36 -8.47
CA SER A 92 6.04 -6.08 -9.13
C SER A 92 6.31 -7.47 -8.53
N GLY A 93 5.85 -7.71 -7.30
CA GLY A 93 5.95 -9.00 -6.61
C GLY A 93 5.11 -10.09 -7.29
N LYS A 94 5.61 -11.32 -7.30
CA LYS A 94 5.02 -12.45 -8.06
C LYS A 94 3.53 -12.65 -7.76
N SER A 95 3.18 -12.80 -6.48
CA SER A 95 1.80 -13.13 -6.07
C SER A 95 0.82 -12.02 -6.41
N GLN A 96 1.20 -10.77 -6.14
CA GLN A 96 0.34 -9.62 -6.43
C GLN A 96 0.23 -9.35 -7.93
N LYS A 97 1.31 -9.57 -8.69
CA LYS A 97 1.27 -9.50 -10.15
C LYS A 97 0.25 -10.48 -10.73
N GLU A 98 0.16 -11.71 -10.22
CA GLU A 98 -0.88 -12.66 -10.64
C GLU A 98 -2.29 -12.21 -10.24
N ALA A 99 -2.48 -11.67 -9.03
CA ALA A 99 -3.76 -11.08 -8.62
C ALA A 99 -4.20 -9.94 -9.56
N LEU A 100 -3.29 -9.01 -9.87
CA LEU A 100 -3.55 -7.89 -10.77
C LEU A 100 -3.84 -8.34 -12.20
N LYS A 101 -3.19 -9.40 -12.69
CA LYS A 101 -3.55 -10.01 -13.99
C LYS A 101 -4.98 -10.51 -13.99
N LEU A 102 -5.39 -11.24 -12.95
CA LEU A 102 -6.74 -11.78 -12.84
C LEU A 102 -7.79 -10.66 -12.82
N LEU A 103 -7.55 -9.61 -12.04
CA LEU A 103 -8.43 -8.45 -11.96
C LEU A 103 -8.46 -7.66 -13.27
N GLY A 104 -7.31 -7.38 -13.87
CA GLY A 104 -7.21 -6.69 -15.16
C GLY A 104 -7.90 -7.46 -16.29
N SER A 105 -7.78 -8.81 -16.29
CA SER A 105 -8.49 -9.66 -17.27
C SER A 105 -10.02 -9.64 -17.11
N ALA A 106 -10.52 -9.25 -15.93
CA ALA A 106 -11.94 -9.04 -15.67
C ALA A 106 -12.40 -7.63 -16.08
N GLY A 107 -11.54 -6.83 -16.72
CA GLY A 107 -11.86 -5.48 -17.18
C GLY A 107 -11.80 -4.41 -16.08
N ILE A 108 -11.26 -4.72 -14.91
CA ILE A 108 -11.14 -3.77 -13.79
C ILE A 108 -10.01 -2.79 -14.11
N PRO A 109 -10.27 -1.46 -14.12
CA PRO A 109 -9.22 -0.45 -14.23
C PRO A 109 -8.31 -0.46 -13.01
N LEU A 110 -6.99 -0.48 -13.25
CA LEU A 110 -5.96 -0.56 -12.22
C LEU A 110 -4.99 0.62 -12.35
N LYS A 111 -4.57 1.21 -11.23
CA LYS A 111 -3.50 2.21 -11.15
C LYS A 111 -2.42 1.82 -10.15
N ILE A 112 -1.19 2.26 -10.41
CA ILE A 112 -0.05 2.18 -9.48
C ILE A 112 0.52 3.57 -9.22
N ASN A 113 1.16 3.78 -8.06
CA ASN A 113 1.88 5.02 -7.80
C ASN A 113 3.18 5.13 -8.61
N THR A 114 3.54 6.34 -9.01
CA THR A 114 4.81 6.67 -9.70
C THR A 114 5.76 7.48 -8.82
N HIS A 115 5.25 8.06 -7.73
CA HIS A 115 6.06 8.81 -6.77
C HIS A 115 7.00 7.91 -5.96
N SER A 116 8.07 8.47 -5.38
CA SER A 116 9.09 7.70 -4.65
C SER A 116 8.58 6.99 -3.40
N GLY A 117 7.64 7.60 -2.68
CA GLY A 117 7.00 7.00 -1.49
C GLY A 117 6.09 5.81 -1.80
N LEU A 118 5.51 5.19 -0.76
CA LEU A 118 4.60 4.05 -0.89
C LEU A 118 3.14 4.51 -1.05
N MET A 119 2.33 3.76 -1.81
CA MET A 119 0.87 3.82 -1.69
C MET A 119 0.45 2.90 -0.54
N HIS A 120 0.49 3.40 0.69
CA HIS A 120 0.41 2.56 1.89
C HIS A 120 -1.00 2.41 2.49
N LEU A 121 -2.03 2.88 1.78
CA LEU A 121 -3.41 2.79 2.25
C LEU A 121 -3.89 1.33 2.25
N LYS A 122 -4.90 1.06 3.08
CA LYS A 122 -5.69 -0.18 3.06
C LYS A 122 -7.15 0.21 3.22
N MET A 123 -7.76 0.70 2.14
CA MET A 123 -9.14 1.18 2.16
C MET A 123 -9.96 0.59 1.03
N THR A 124 -11.24 0.34 1.34
CA THR A 124 -12.29 -0.01 0.39
C THR A 124 -13.47 0.93 0.65
N VAL A 125 -14.08 1.47 -0.40
CA VAL A 125 -15.34 2.21 -0.35
C VAL A 125 -16.35 1.49 -1.22
N ALA A 126 -17.51 1.17 -0.66
CA ALA A 126 -18.61 0.50 -1.36
C ALA A 126 -19.85 1.40 -1.40
N ASP A 127 -20.39 1.58 -2.60
CA ASP A 127 -21.65 2.27 -2.90
C ASP A 127 -21.80 3.68 -2.28
N GLY A 128 -20.69 4.35 -1.98
CA GLY A 128 -20.67 5.65 -1.28
C GLY A 128 -21.26 5.63 0.14
N GLN A 129 -21.45 4.44 0.72
CA GLN A 129 -22.16 4.22 1.98
C GLN A 129 -21.30 3.53 3.05
N VAL A 130 -20.37 2.68 2.62
CA VAL A 130 -19.46 1.95 3.51
C VAL A 130 -18.02 2.28 3.17
N ALA A 131 -17.22 2.61 4.17
CA ALA A 131 -15.77 2.73 4.04
C ALA A 131 -15.06 1.84 5.04
N THR A 132 -13.93 1.28 4.63
CA THR A 132 -13.08 0.46 5.50
C THR A 132 -11.69 1.03 5.58
N THR A 133 -11.00 0.84 6.71
CA THR A 133 -9.59 1.16 6.86
C THR A 133 -8.93 0.32 7.95
N GLY A 134 -7.64 0.51 8.16
CA GLY A 134 -6.89 -0.12 9.24
C GLY A 134 -5.45 -0.41 8.84
N SER A 135 -4.82 -1.32 9.55
CA SER A 135 -3.50 -1.85 9.19
C SER A 135 -3.60 -3.06 8.23
N PHE A 136 -4.77 -3.72 8.21
CA PHE A 136 -5.04 -4.95 7.48
C PHE A 136 -4.82 -4.85 5.95
N ASN A 137 -3.69 -5.37 5.47
CA ASN A 137 -3.47 -5.64 4.05
C ASN A 137 -4.33 -6.81 3.57
N TYR A 138 -4.57 -6.92 2.27
CA TYR A 138 -5.41 -7.99 1.69
C TYR A 138 -4.52 -9.19 1.34
N SER A 139 -3.79 -9.69 2.34
CA SER A 139 -2.77 -10.74 2.21
C SER A 139 -2.99 -11.86 3.23
N LYS A 140 -2.45 -13.05 2.93
CA LYS A 140 -2.57 -14.21 3.83
C LYS A 140 -1.88 -13.98 5.18
N ALA A 141 -0.71 -13.32 5.16
CA ALA A 141 0.02 -12.98 6.38
C ALA A 141 -0.79 -12.04 7.28
N ALA A 142 -1.44 -11.00 6.70
CA ALA A 142 -2.31 -10.12 7.46
C ALA A 142 -3.45 -10.91 8.12
N SER A 143 -4.12 -11.79 7.38
CA SER A 143 -5.24 -12.60 7.91
C SER A 143 -4.86 -13.63 8.97
N THR A 144 -3.67 -14.24 8.90
CA THR A 144 -3.35 -15.43 9.69
C THR A 144 -2.18 -15.31 10.65
N ALA A 145 -1.30 -14.32 10.47
CA ALA A 145 -0.03 -14.25 11.21
C ALA A 145 0.18 -12.91 11.94
N ASN A 146 -0.17 -11.79 11.31
CA ASN A 146 0.08 -10.47 11.87
C ASN A 146 -0.98 -10.07 12.89
N ASP A 147 -0.62 -9.18 13.81
CA ASP A 147 -1.56 -8.37 14.60
C ASP A 147 -2.04 -7.19 13.75
N GLU A 148 -3.28 -7.25 13.29
CA GLU A 148 -3.88 -6.22 12.44
C GLU A 148 -5.19 -5.73 13.03
N VAL A 149 -5.53 -4.48 12.71
CA VAL A 149 -6.87 -3.92 12.93
C VAL A 149 -7.53 -3.64 11.58
N PHE A 150 -8.81 -3.97 11.50
CA PHE A 150 -9.71 -3.62 10.42
C PHE A 150 -10.90 -2.86 11.01
N VAL A 151 -11.28 -1.75 10.40
CA VAL A 151 -12.35 -0.86 10.84
C VAL A 151 -13.31 -0.66 9.68
N VAL A 152 -14.61 -0.72 9.97
CA VAL A 152 -15.69 -0.51 9.02
C VAL A 152 -16.54 0.66 9.51
N PHE A 153 -16.84 1.58 8.60
CA PHE A 153 -17.75 2.70 8.83
C PHE A 153 -18.98 2.51 7.93
N HIS A 154 -20.15 2.44 8.56
CA HIS A 154 -21.46 2.45 7.91
C HIS A 154 -22.04 3.87 7.98
N ASP A 155 -21.39 4.80 7.28
CA ASP A 155 -21.74 6.21 7.29
C ASP A 155 -21.40 6.86 5.94
N GLU A 156 -22.41 7.46 5.29
CA GLU A 156 -22.27 8.12 3.99
C GLU A 156 -21.30 9.32 4.03
N GLY A 157 -21.24 10.04 5.14
CA GLY A 157 -20.35 11.20 5.29
C GLY A 157 -18.89 10.78 5.31
N ILE A 158 -18.57 9.75 6.09
CA ILE A 158 -17.23 9.15 6.11
C ILE A 158 -16.91 8.51 4.76
N ALA A 159 -17.83 7.71 4.21
CA ALA A 159 -17.62 7.04 2.93
C ALA A 159 -17.32 8.04 1.81
N ARG A 160 -18.07 9.16 1.76
CA ARG A 160 -17.81 10.26 0.82
C ARG A 160 -16.44 10.90 1.02
N SER A 161 -16.01 11.13 2.26
CA SER A 161 -14.67 11.69 2.51
C SER A 161 -13.54 10.78 2.02
N PHE A 162 -13.72 9.46 2.18
CA PHE A 162 -12.78 8.45 1.64
C PHE A 162 -12.83 8.41 0.12
N GLU A 163 -14.02 8.43 -0.48
CA GLU A 163 -14.23 8.48 -1.92
C GLU A 163 -13.59 9.74 -2.54
N GLU A 164 -13.74 10.91 -1.92
CA GLU A 164 -13.07 12.16 -2.35
C GLU A 164 -11.55 12.01 -2.39
N GLN A 165 -10.97 11.37 -1.37
CA GLN A 165 -9.53 11.10 -1.36
C GLN A 165 -9.14 10.06 -2.42
N PHE A 166 -9.96 9.04 -2.64
CA PHE A 166 -9.76 8.07 -3.71
C PHE A 166 -9.78 8.76 -5.08
N GLU A 167 -10.78 9.59 -5.35
CA GLU A 167 -10.91 10.38 -6.58
C GLU A 167 -9.73 11.32 -6.79
N ALA A 168 -9.26 11.98 -5.73
CA ALA A 168 -8.09 12.84 -5.82
C ALA A 168 -6.83 12.06 -6.23
N MET A 169 -6.66 10.82 -5.77
CA MET A 169 -5.56 9.95 -6.23
C MET A 169 -5.83 9.41 -7.64
N TRP A 170 -7.06 8.98 -7.92
CA TRP A 170 -7.47 8.39 -9.18
C TRP A 170 -7.29 9.34 -10.35
N ASN A 171 -7.52 10.64 -10.15
CA ASN A 171 -7.40 11.67 -11.18
C ASN A 171 -6.02 12.37 -11.18
N ASP A 172 -5.08 11.94 -10.34
CA ASP A 172 -3.73 12.50 -10.25
C ASP A 172 -2.72 11.70 -11.08
N ASP A 173 -2.68 11.99 -12.38
CA ASP A 173 -1.75 11.36 -13.32
C ASP A 173 -0.28 11.76 -13.10
N SER A 174 0.00 12.71 -12.20
CA SER A 174 1.39 13.05 -11.82
C SER A 174 1.97 12.09 -10.78
N ARG A 175 1.10 11.47 -9.98
CA ARG A 175 1.47 10.56 -8.89
C ARG A 175 1.06 9.12 -9.13
N PHE A 176 0.15 8.86 -10.08
CA PHE A 176 -0.36 7.55 -10.39
C PHE A 176 -0.47 7.33 -11.89
N GLU A 177 -0.19 6.11 -12.34
CA GLU A 177 -0.33 5.72 -13.74
C GLU A 177 -1.22 4.49 -13.88
N THR A 178 -1.91 4.39 -15.01
CA THR A 178 -2.73 3.22 -15.35
C THR A 178 -1.83 2.02 -15.60
N LEU A 179 -2.08 0.93 -14.88
CA LEU A 179 -1.42 -0.34 -15.11
C LEU A 179 -2.02 -0.98 -16.37
N GLN A 180 -1.23 -1.05 -17.44
CA GLN A 180 -1.70 -1.59 -18.71
C GLN A 180 -2.03 -3.08 -18.58
N ALA A 181 -3.17 -3.47 -19.12
CA ALA A 181 -3.65 -4.84 -19.14
C ALA A 181 -2.83 -5.80 -20.03
N SER A 182 -1.69 -5.38 -20.61
CA SER A 182 -0.81 -6.27 -21.40
C SER A 182 -0.06 -7.32 -20.56
N ILE A 183 -0.27 -7.31 -19.24
CA ILE A 183 0.05 -8.43 -18.35
C ILE A 183 -1.02 -9.57 -18.49
N ALA A 184 -2.16 -9.30 -19.14
CA ALA A 184 -3.29 -10.20 -19.34
C ALA A 184 -3.43 -10.64 -20.82
N MET A 185 -2.72 -11.72 -21.20
CA MET A 185 -3.20 -12.88 -21.98
C MET A 185 -1.98 -13.75 -22.40
N PRO A 186 -2.05 -15.09 -22.30
CA PRO A 186 -0.87 -15.97 -22.39
C PRO A 186 -0.62 -16.48 -23.82
N GLU A 187 0.64 -16.84 -24.12
CA GLU A 187 0.88 -17.99 -24.99
C GLU A 187 1.03 -19.24 -24.11
N ALA A 188 0.22 -20.25 -24.41
CA ALA A 188 0.32 -21.59 -23.86
C ALA A 188 1.38 -22.41 -24.61
N SER A 189 2.24 -23.12 -23.89
CA SER A 189 2.57 -24.52 -24.24
C SER A 189 3.08 -25.27 -23.01
N ASP A 190 2.62 -26.50 -22.89
CA ASP A 190 2.81 -27.42 -21.78
C ASP A 190 4.28 -27.79 -21.52
N SER A 191 4.62 -28.02 -20.25
CA SER A 191 4.98 -29.36 -19.78
C SER A 191 5.24 -29.36 -18.27
N GLU A 192 4.70 -30.39 -17.63
CA GLU A 192 4.87 -30.71 -16.23
C GLU A 192 6.34 -30.82 -15.82
N LYS A 193 6.67 -30.32 -14.62
CA LYS A 193 7.39 -31.12 -13.64
C LYS A 193 7.14 -30.61 -12.22
N SER A 194 6.61 -31.53 -11.42
CA SER A 194 6.52 -31.47 -9.96
C SER A 194 7.87 -31.21 -9.30
N GLY A 195 7.87 -30.40 -8.25
CA GLY A 195 8.99 -30.29 -7.32
C GLY A 195 8.59 -29.37 -6.18
N ALA A 196 8.56 -29.92 -4.97
CA ALA A 196 8.24 -29.25 -3.73
C ALA A 196 8.97 -27.92 -3.55
N GLU A 197 8.31 -26.92 -2.95
CA GLU A 197 8.96 -25.89 -2.13
C GLU A 197 7.89 -25.04 -1.40
N ASP A 198 7.22 -25.67 -0.44
CA ASP A 198 6.69 -24.99 0.75
C ASP A 198 7.90 -24.59 1.63
N ALA A 199 8.53 -23.46 1.33
CA ALA A 199 9.48 -22.78 2.22
C ALA A 199 9.96 -21.46 1.61
N LYS A 200 9.07 -20.51 1.33
CA LYS A 200 9.49 -19.13 0.95
C LYS A 200 8.43 -18.05 1.18
N GLU A 201 7.62 -18.21 2.22
CA GLU A 201 6.75 -17.14 2.76
C GLU A 201 7.37 -16.45 4.00
N GLN A 202 8.62 -16.77 4.37
CA GLN A 202 9.31 -16.18 5.55
C GLN A 202 10.54 -15.33 5.21
N GLN A 203 10.71 -14.90 3.97
CA GLN A 203 11.84 -14.03 3.58
C GLN A 203 11.38 -12.88 2.68
N GLU A 204 10.39 -12.11 3.13
CA GLU A 204 10.07 -10.80 2.51
C GLU A 204 9.47 -9.82 3.53
N GLN A 205 9.72 -10.03 4.83
CA GLN A 205 9.33 -9.13 5.94
C GLN A 205 10.52 -8.69 6.80
N GLY A 206 11.74 -8.80 6.27
CA GLY A 206 12.93 -8.13 6.80
C GLY A 206 13.21 -6.77 6.16
N GLU A 207 12.41 -6.36 5.16
CA GLU A 207 12.60 -5.11 4.39
C GLU A 207 11.55 -4.03 4.71
N GLU A 208 10.67 -4.26 5.69
CA GLU A 208 9.61 -3.30 6.08
C GLU A 208 9.91 -2.55 7.39
N ALA A 209 11.18 -2.49 7.80
CA ALA A 209 11.66 -1.55 8.82
C ALA A 209 12.64 -0.49 8.27
N ALA A 210 12.97 -0.54 6.96
CA ALA A 210 14.00 0.31 6.36
C ALA A 210 13.46 1.48 5.52
N ALA A 211 12.14 1.61 5.32
CA ALA A 211 11.54 2.65 4.47
C ALA A 211 10.89 3.82 5.24
N LEU A 212 11.18 3.97 6.54
CA LEU A 212 10.76 5.12 7.35
C LEU A 212 11.95 5.80 8.04
N ALA A 213 12.92 6.22 7.24
CA ALA A 213 13.75 7.38 7.55
C ALA A 213 14.23 7.99 6.24
N SER A 214 13.50 8.97 5.70
CA SER A 214 14.10 9.92 4.75
C SER A 214 15.11 10.73 5.56
N CYS A 215 16.33 10.23 5.54
CA CYS A 215 17.43 10.82 6.24
C CYS A 215 18.30 11.51 5.20
N PRO A 216 18.27 12.85 5.16
CA PRO A 216 18.96 13.61 4.12
C PRO A 216 20.49 13.50 4.21
N ASN A 217 21.03 12.93 5.29
CA ASN A 217 22.46 12.71 5.45
C ASN A 217 22.77 11.48 6.34
N PRO A 218 22.77 10.24 5.81
CA PRO A 218 23.16 9.07 6.58
C PRO A 218 24.65 9.15 6.94
N GLN A 219 24.96 8.90 8.21
CA GLN A 219 26.32 9.02 8.77
C GLN A 219 26.81 7.72 9.40
N ILE A 220 26.02 6.66 9.40
CA ILE A 220 26.44 5.35 9.92
C ILE A 220 26.82 4.46 8.73
N LYS A 221 28.08 4.04 8.68
CA LYS A 221 28.61 3.20 7.60
C LYS A 221 28.51 1.73 7.99
N GLY A 222 27.83 0.90 7.19
CA GLY A 222 27.82 -0.55 7.33
C GLY A 222 28.69 -1.24 6.28
N ASN A 223 29.49 -2.23 6.69
CA ASN A 223 30.23 -3.09 5.77
C ASN A 223 30.19 -4.57 6.20
N ILE A 224 30.51 -5.46 5.27
CA ILE A 224 30.59 -6.90 5.51
C ILE A 224 32.06 -7.32 5.46
N ASN A 225 32.57 -7.94 6.52
CA ASN A 225 33.96 -8.40 6.54
C ASN A 225 34.13 -9.72 5.77
N ALA A 226 35.37 -10.16 5.57
CA ALA A 226 35.67 -11.41 4.85
C ALA A 226 35.09 -12.69 5.52
N LYS A 227 34.62 -12.60 6.77
CA LYS A 227 33.93 -13.69 7.50
C LYS A 227 32.42 -13.64 7.36
N GLY A 228 31.88 -12.63 6.68
CA GLY A 228 30.44 -12.41 6.53
C GLY A 228 29.79 -11.61 7.66
N ASP A 229 30.57 -11.08 8.62
CA ASP A 229 30.00 -10.28 9.71
C ASP A 229 29.59 -8.90 9.20
N LYS A 230 28.33 -8.52 9.47
CA LYS A 230 27.80 -7.17 9.28
C LYS A 230 28.27 -6.26 10.42
N ILE A 231 29.07 -5.24 10.11
CA ILE A 231 29.65 -4.32 11.10
C ILE A 231 29.29 -2.89 10.73
N TYR A 232 28.77 -2.10 11.68
CA TYR A 232 28.51 -0.68 11.49
C TYR A 232 29.52 0.21 12.23
N HIS A 233 29.77 1.38 11.68
CA HIS A 233 30.74 2.35 12.16
C HIS A 233 30.09 3.73 12.32
N VAL A 234 30.37 4.39 13.44
CA VAL A 234 29.85 5.73 13.79
C VAL A 234 30.93 6.81 13.56
N PRO A 235 30.55 8.05 13.22
CA PRO A 235 31.50 9.16 13.10
C PRO A 235 32.36 9.32 14.35
N GLY A 236 33.67 9.51 14.17
CA GLY A 236 34.64 9.59 15.27
C GLY A 236 35.13 8.23 15.79
N GLY A 237 34.59 7.11 15.31
CA GLY A 237 35.09 5.77 15.61
C GLY A 237 36.43 5.47 14.93
N ALA A 238 37.24 4.61 15.54
CA ALA A 238 38.62 4.33 15.11
C ALA A 238 38.76 3.84 13.65
N GLN A 239 37.72 3.24 13.07
CA GLN A 239 37.72 2.70 11.71
C GLN A 239 36.76 3.43 10.77
N TYR A 240 36.12 4.50 11.22
CA TYR A 240 35.04 5.16 10.48
C TYR A 240 35.52 5.77 9.15
N GLU A 241 36.66 6.49 9.16
CA GLU A 241 37.21 7.11 7.96
C GLU A 241 37.76 6.09 6.97
N ALA A 242 38.34 4.99 7.47
CA ALA A 242 38.92 3.93 6.64
C ALA A 242 37.87 2.98 6.03
N THR A 243 36.63 2.98 6.56
CA THR A 243 35.59 2.06 6.13
C THR A 243 34.97 2.54 4.82
N LYS A 244 34.97 1.64 3.81
CA LYS A 244 34.16 1.77 2.60
C LYS A 244 32.77 1.18 2.88
N PRO A 245 31.70 2.01 2.86
CA PRO A 245 30.36 1.53 3.16
C PRO A 245 29.81 0.66 2.02
N GLU A 246 29.15 -0.43 2.41
CA GLU A 246 28.27 -1.24 1.56
C GLU A 246 26.80 -0.95 1.86
N ALA A 247 26.51 -0.42 3.05
CA ALA A 247 25.21 0.12 3.46
C ALA A 247 25.40 1.42 4.24
N MET A 248 24.38 2.28 4.22
CA MET A 248 24.38 3.56 4.93
C MET A 248 23.11 3.65 5.78
N PHE A 249 23.25 4.01 7.05
CA PHE A 249 22.16 4.17 8.01
C PHE A 249 22.18 5.55 8.66
N CYS A 250 21.06 5.92 9.25
CA CYS A 250 20.87 7.23 9.87
C CYS A 250 20.94 7.20 11.37
N THR A 251 20.63 6.05 11.94
CA THR A 251 20.79 5.79 13.37
C THR A 251 21.54 4.48 13.59
N GLU A 252 22.11 4.30 14.78
CA GLU A 252 22.70 3.02 15.18
C GLU A 252 21.62 1.93 15.28
N ASP A 253 20.41 2.29 15.71
CA ASP A 253 19.27 1.37 15.86
C ASP A 253 18.81 0.80 14.50
N GLU A 254 18.84 1.60 13.44
CA GLU A 254 18.59 1.13 12.07
C GLU A 254 19.64 0.10 11.63
N ALA A 255 20.93 0.37 11.92
CA ALA A 255 22.01 -0.54 11.58
C ALA A 255 21.87 -1.87 12.35
N VAL A 256 21.53 -1.80 13.64
CA VAL A 256 21.25 -2.98 14.49
C VAL A 256 20.06 -3.77 13.97
N SER A 257 18.98 -3.09 13.62
CA SER A 257 17.78 -3.72 13.06
C SER A 257 18.05 -4.39 11.71
N ALA A 258 18.98 -3.84 10.90
CA ALA A 258 19.48 -4.44 9.66
C ALA A 258 20.50 -5.59 9.88
N GLY A 259 20.75 -5.96 11.14
CA GLY A 259 21.62 -7.06 11.54
C GLY A 259 23.12 -6.70 11.63
N TYR A 260 23.46 -5.41 11.67
CA TYR A 260 24.83 -4.96 11.86
C TYR A 260 25.14 -4.80 13.36
N ARG A 261 26.34 -5.20 13.79
CA ARG A 261 26.85 -4.93 15.14
C ARG A 261 27.88 -3.80 15.14
N LYS A 262 28.06 -3.13 16.28
CA LYS A 262 28.99 -2.00 16.39
C LYS A 262 30.44 -2.44 16.19
N ALA A 263 31.23 -1.63 15.47
CA ALA A 263 32.66 -1.85 15.37
C ALA A 263 33.34 -1.64 16.75
N GLY A 264 34.08 -2.66 17.22
CA GLY A 264 34.86 -2.59 18.47
C GLY A 264 34.12 -2.98 19.74
N SER A 265 32.90 -3.54 19.65
CA SER A 265 32.25 -4.29 20.74
C SER A 265 32.70 -5.74 20.78
#